data_AF-A0A956F4B0-F1
#
_entry.id   AF-A0A956F4B0-F1
#
_cell.length_a   1.000
_cell.length_b   1.000
_cell.length_c   1.000
_cell.angle_alpha   90.00
_cell.angle_beta   90.00
_cell.angle_gamma   90.00
#
_symmetry.space_group_name_H-M   'P 1'
#
loop_
_entity.id
_entity.type
_entity.pdbx_description
1 polymer ?
#
loop_
_entity_poly.entity_id
_entity_poly.type
_entity_poly.pdbx_seq_one_letter_code
_entity_poly.pdbx_strand_id
1 'polypeptide(L)'
;MSKSQSTFSDQQVSAKADQALAELSAAGDAAAQLIDAWVAAGNAEAVLAAADSSQGTWRKSARRGLNVLKARGVSIPVAKRVARPTKQSARTWEAWLMSPDATGTVAIIIATREPAGRYKACFSFARDGAGIFRVETGEFSASALREAMDKLIPGAGYKPVKVPLEWARARLANCRTAHRTNSTPEPLGLKRAAELIEPAPSDTPTHPFDEEGLELSAEDARELAESSGDLHRLPEFRAWFPTKPAVDELLMEVGKTLSPGVEPDQDKLNQTLETKLLEATDRYFSPQRREDLLRNMKDAALSVLAREGEQAALEVVAAMRMIEARGLITDPPSEVAFLRGFFQKALSLLAARDGGALRIPIPGLPLGVSPEAPENPAEAQASTEGAEAAAEGAEEAKSAEATSAAAEGETPSAIDNEW
;
A
#
# COMPACT_ATOMS: atom_id res chain seq x y z
N MET A 1 -41.33 7.04 -59.08
CA MET A 1 -40.50 7.14 -57.86
C MET A 1 -41.16 8.14 -56.94
N SER A 2 -41.34 7.82 -55.66
CA SER A 2 -42.00 8.74 -54.72
C SER A 2 -41.03 9.82 -54.23
N LYS A 3 -41.50 11.06 -54.05
CA LYS A 3 -40.76 12.09 -53.31
C LYS A 3 -41.03 11.87 -51.82
N SER A 4 -40.05 11.38 -51.08
CA SER A 4 -40.10 11.41 -49.62
C SER A 4 -40.23 12.86 -49.16
N GLN A 5 -41.29 13.18 -48.42
CA GLN A 5 -41.43 14.47 -47.76
C GLN A 5 -40.31 14.61 -46.73
N SER A 6 -39.63 15.76 -46.67
CA SER A 6 -38.63 16.01 -45.64
C SER A 6 -39.33 16.26 -44.30
N THR A 7 -38.93 15.52 -43.26
CA THR A 7 -39.40 15.73 -41.88
C THR A 7 -38.95 17.07 -41.30
N PHE A 8 -38.01 17.75 -41.98
CA PHE A 8 -37.44 19.04 -41.62
C PHE A 8 -37.83 20.10 -42.66
N SER A 9 -37.95 21.34 -42.21
CA SER A 9 -38.25 22.48 -43.09
C SER A 9 -37.03 22.93 -43.89
N ASP A 10 -37.26 23.57 -45.04
CA ASP A 10 -36.18 24.08 -45.91
C ASP A 10 -35.22 25.02 -45.17
N GLN A 11 -35.74 25.83 -44.22
CA GLN A 11 -34.92 26.70 -43.37
C GLN A 11 -33.90 25.89 -42.57
N GLN A 12 -34.31 24.79 -41.95
CA GLN A 12 -33.45 23.92 -41.16
C GLN A 12 -32.43 23.17 -42.02
N VAL A 13 -32.82 22.73 -43.22
CA VAL A 13 -31.90 22.09 -44.18
C VAL A 13 -30.87 23.09 -44.74
N SER A 14 -31.26 24.36 -44.89
CA SER A 14 -30.39 25.47 -45.33
C SER A 14 -29.60 26.18 -44.21
N ALA A 15 -29.67 25.69 -42.97
CA ALA A 15 -29.06 26.32 -41.80
C ALA A 15 -27.56 26.59 -41.97
N LYS A 16 -27.09 27.73 -41.48
CA LYS A 16 -25.67 28.14 -41.52
C LYS A 16 -24.85 27.53 -40.38
N ALA A 17 -23.53 27.61 -40.47
CA ALA A 17 -22.60 27.05 -39.47
C ALA A 17 -22.81 27.56 -38.03
N ASP A 18 -23.29 28.79 -37.86
CA ASP A 18 -23.64 29.42 -36.58
C ASP A 18 -24.99 28.93 -36.02
N GLN A 19 -25.92 28.56 -36.90
CA GLN A 19 -27.27 28.10 -36.55
C GLN A 19 -27.33 26.57 -36.33
N ALA A 20 -26.45 25.80 -36.98
CA ALA A 20 -26.47 24.33 -37.01
C ALA A 20 -26.51 23.68 -35.61
N LEU A 21 -25.83 24.25 -34.61
CA LEU A 21 -25.85 23.69 -33.24
C LEU A 21 -27.17 23.95 -32.50
N ALA A 22 -27.86 25.04 -32.80
CA ALA A 22 -29.20 25.30 -32.27
C ALA A 22 -30.22 24.35 -32.90
N GLU A 23 -30.16 24.16 -34.22
CA GLU A 23 -31.06 23.24 -34.93
C GLU A 23 -30.87 21.78 -34.51
N LEU A 24 -29.63 21.31 -34.27
CA LEU A 24 -29.41 19.97 -33.71
C LEU A 24 -29.95 19.83 -32.29
N SER A 25 -29.85 20.88 -31.46
CA SER A 25 -30.42 20.87 -30.13
C SER A 25 -31.96 20.92 -30.14
N ALA A 26 -32.57 21.55 -31.14
CA ALA A 26 -34.02 21.59 -31.34
C ALA A 26 -34.56 20.27 -31.94
N ALA A 27 -33.77 19.60 -32.79
CA ALA A 27 -34.13 18.31 -33.39
C ALA A 27 -34.04 17.12 -32.42
N GLY A 28 -33.28 17.22 -31.32
CA GLY A 28 -33.19 16.19 -30.29
C GLY A 28 -32.77 14.82 -30.85
N ASP A 29 -33.59 13.79 -30.63
CA ASP A 29 -33.34 12.44 -31.16
C ASP A 29 -33.33 12.38 -32.70
N ALA A 30 -34.01 13.32 -33.37
CA ALA A 30 -34.02 13.43 -34.83
C ALA A 30 -32.75 14.10 -35.41
N ALA A 31 -31.83 14.59 -34.57
CA ALA A 31 -30.59 15.27 -34.99
C ALA A 31 -29.72 14.45 -35.96
N ALA A 32 -29.75 13.11 -35.89
CA ALA A 32 -29.07 12.25 -36.85
C ALA A 32 -29.67 12.36 -38.26
N GLN A 33 -31.01 12.39 -38.37
CA GLN A 33 -31.72 12.51 -39.64
C GLN A 33 -31.56 13.91 -40.25
N LEU A 34 -31.45 14.95 -39.40
CA LEU A 34 -31.15 16.32 -39.85
C LEU A 34 -29.74 16.41 -40.48
N ILE A 35 -28.75 15.72 -39.91
CA ILE A 35 -27.40 15.62 -40.51
C ILE A 35 -27.46 14.90 -41.86
N ASP A 36 -28.21 13.81 -41.99
CA ASP A 36 -28.35 13.11 -43.27
C ASP A 36 -29.09 13.99 -44.31
N ALA A 37 -30.04 14.82 -43.89
CA ALA A 37 -30.66 15.83 -44.75
C ALA A 37 -29.67 16.92 -45.22
N TRP A 38 -28.80 17.42 -44.34
CA TRP A 38 -27.73 18.34 -44.74
C TRP A 38 -26.72 17.70 -45.70
N VAL A 39 -26.37 16.43 -45.48
CA VAL A 39 -25.50 15.66 -46.39
C VAL A 39 -26.18 15.43 -47.74
N ALA A 40 -27.49 15.23 -47.78
CA ALA A 40 -28.27 15.16 -49.02
C ALA A 40 -28.33 16.50 -49.76
N ALA A 41 -28.49 17.61 -49.03
CA ALA A 41 -28.51 18.98 -49.57
C ALA A 41 -27.13 19.55 -49.93
N GLY A 42 -26.04 18.88 -49.55
CA GLY A 42 -24.67 19.36 -49.81
C GLY A 42 -24.19 20.46 -48.85
N ASN A 43 -24.91 20.70 -47.74
CA ASN A 43 -24.61 21.76 -46.76
C ASN A 43 -23.37 21.41 -45.90
N ALA A 44 -22.19 21.60 -46.48
CA ALA A 44 -20.91 21.32 -45.84
C ALA A 44 -20.64 22.21 -44.61
N GLU A 45 -21.21 23.41 -44.54
CA GLU A 45 -21.04 24.34 -43.41
C GLU A 45 -21.71 23.82 -42.13
N ALA A 46 -22.98 23.42 -42.21
CA ALA A 46 -23.70 22.88 -41.06
C ALA A 46 -23.12 21.53 -40.57
N VAL A 47 -22.76 20.64 -41.50
CA VAL A 47 -22.16 19.34 -41.17
C VAL A 47 -20.76 19.50 -40.56
N LEU A 48 -19.99 20.51 -40.98
CA LEU A 48 -18.69 20.83 -40.38
C LEU A 48 -18.83 21.36 -38.95
N ALA A 49 -19.72 22.33 -38.72
CA ALA A 49 -20.01 22.86 -37.38
C ALA A 49 -20.45 21.74 -36.41
N ALA A 50 -21.31 20.85 -36.88
CA ALA A 50 -21.74 19.65 -36.14
C ALA A 50 -20.59 18.69 -35.83
N ALA A 51 -19.64 18.50 -36.76
CA ALA A 51 -18.50 17.58 -36.60
C ALA A 51 -17.39 18.13 -35.69
N ASP A 52 -17.23 19.46 -35.61
CA ASP A 52 -16.24 20.12 -34.75
C ASP A 52 -16.74 20.36 -33.32
N SER A 53 -18.07 20.39 -33.10
CA SER A 53 -18.69 20.51 -31.77
C SER A 53 -18.08 19.56 -30.72
N SER A 54 -17.79 20.08 -29.53
CA SER A 54 -17.06 19.35 -28.48
C SER A 54 -17.91 18.38 -27.64
N GLN A 55 -19.23 18.38 -27.85
CA GLN A 55 -20.22 17.57 -27.13
C GLN A 55 -21.32 17.12 -28.10
N GLY A 56 -22.00 16.01 -27.80
CA GLY A 56 -23.17 15.53 -28.54
C GLY A 56 -23.07 14.11 -29.11
N THR A 57 -24.16 13.37 -29.04
CA THR A 57 -24.32 12.02 -29.62
C THR A 57 -24.21 12.04 -31.15
N TRP A 58 -24.69 13.11 -31.77
CA TRP A 58 -24.69 13.37 -33.21
C TRP A 58 -23.29 13.49 -33.84
N ARG A 59 -22.22 13.73 -33.06
CA ARG A 59 -20.87 13.99 -33.60
C ARG A 59 -20.33 12.86 -34.49
N LYS A 60 -20.69 11.60 -34.18
CA LYS A 60 -20.28 10.42 -34.96
C LYS A 60 -20.96 10.39 -36.34
N SER A 61 -22.21 10.85 -36.43
CA SER A 61 -22.95 11.01 -37.69
C SER A 61 -22.41 12.17 -38.51
N ALA A 62 -22.17 13.33 -37.90
CA ALA A 62 -21.59 14.50 -38.60
C ALA A 62 -20.22 14.19 -39.24
N ARG A 63 -19.34 13.47 -38.53
CA ARG A 63 -18.05 13.01 -39.09
C ARG A 63 -18.20 12.01 -40.24
N ARG A 64 -19.23 11.15 -40.23
CA ARG A 64 -19.56 10.28 -41.37
C ARG A 64 -20.08 11.11 -42.55
N GLY A 65 -20.93 12.10 -42.29
CA GLY A 65 -21.44 13.04 -43.28
C GLY A 65 -20.35 13.82 -44.00
N LEU A 66 -19.35 14.35 -43.28
CA LEU A 66 -18.18 15.00 -43.90
C LEU A 66 -17.42 14.07 -44.84
N ASN A 67 -17.26 12.78 -44.50
CA ASN A 67 -16.60 11.81 -45.38
C ASN A 67 -17.43 11.56 -46.66
N VAL A 68 -18.76 11.52 -46.56
CA VAL A 68 -19.67 11.41 -47.73
C VAL A 68 -19.60 12.66 -48.61
N LEU A 69 -19.62 13.86 -48.02
CA LEU A 69 -19.48 15.12 -48.76
C LEU A 69 -18.11 15.24 -49.46
N LYS A 70 -17.03 14.84 -48.78
CA LYS A 70 -15.68 14.75 -49.35
C LYS A 70 -15.60 13.75 -50.50
N ALA A 71 -16.23 12.58 -50.38
CA ALA A 71 -16.30 11.58 -51.45
C ALA A 71 -17.14 12.06 -52.65
N ARG A 72 -18.10 12.96 -52.43
CA ARG A 72 -18.88 13.65 -53.48
C ARG A 72 -18.16 14.86 -54.10
N GLY A 73 -16.92 15.15 -53.70
CA GLY A 73 -16.15 16.29 -54.20
C GLY A 73 -16.66 17.67 -53.73
N VAL A 74 -17.53 17.73 -52.72
CA VAL A 74 -18.04 18.99 -52.17
C VAL A 74 -16.90 19.71 -51.45
N SER A 75 -16.68 20.99 -51.79
CA SER A 75 -15.68 21.83 -51.12
C SER A 75 -16.08 22.09 -49.67
N ILE A 76 -15.37 21.47 -48.73
CA ILE A 76 -15.56 21.69 -47.29
C ILE A 76 -14.74 22.92 -46.87
N PRO A 77 -15.34 23.98 -46.30
CA PRO A 77 -14.60 25.15 -45.83
C PRO A 77 -13.54 24.77 -44.80
N VAL A 78 -12.31 25.27 -44.95
CA VAL A 78 -11.25 24.99 -43.96
C VAL A 78 -11.50 25.84 -42.73
N ALA A 79 -12.01 25.22 -41.66
CA ALA A 79 -12.26 25.88 -40.39
C ALA A 79 -10.98 26.54 -39.85
N LYS A 80 -10.96 27.89 -39.84
CA LYS A 80 -9.87 28.68 -39.27
C LYS A 80 -9.82 28.46 -37.77
N ARG A 81 -9.00 27.52 -37.31
CA ARG A 81 -8.80 27.17 -35.89
C ARG A 81 -8.26 28.37 -35.10
N VAL A 82 -9.17 29.23 -34.63
CA VAL A 82 -8.87 30.20 -33.58
C VAL A 82 -8.61 29.39 -32.31
N ALA A 83 -7.38 29.44 -31.81
CA ALA A 83 -7.04 28.81 -30.54
C ALA A 83 -7.85 29.48 -29.43
N ARG A 84 -8.84 28.77 -28.88
CA ARG A 84 -9.45 29.18 -27.60
C ARG A 84 -8.32 29.20 -26.56
N PRO A 85 -8.13 30.31 -25.82
CA PRO A 85 -7.21 30.30 -24.69
C PRO A 85 -7.74 29.30 -23.66
N THR A 86 -7.03 28.19 -23.49
CA THR A 86 -7.31 27.25 -22.40
C THR A 86 -7.23 28.02 -21.09
N LYS A 87 -8.28 28.01 -20.27
CA LYS A 87 -8.19 28.52 -18.89
C LYS A 87 -7.00 27.79 -18.25
N GLN A 88 -5.98 28.53 -17.82
CA GLN A 88 -4.91 27.96 -17.01
C GLN A 88 -5.56 27.36 -15.77
N SER A 89 -5.48 26.04 -15.63
CA SER A 89 -5.95 25.36 -14.42
C SER A 89 -5.13 25.87 -13.25
N ALA A 90 -5.80 26.36 -12.20
CA ALA A 90 -5.12 26.76 -10.99
C ALA A 90 -4.25 25.62 -10.46
N ARG A 91 -3.11 25.97 -9.87
CA ARG A 91 -2.19 25.01 -9.25
C ARG A 91 -2.91 24.28 -8.12
N THR A 92 -3.15 22.99 -8.31
CA THR A 92 -3.84 22.14 -7.33
C THR A 92 -2.85 21.46 -6.41
N TRP A 93 -3.29 21.13 -5.20
CA TRP A 93 -2.49 20.54 -4.14
C TRP A 93 -3.13 19.23 -3.68
N GLU A 94 -2.31 18.22 -3.46
CA GLU A 94 -2.75 16.89 -3.03
C GLU A 94 -1.73 16.38 -1.99
N ALA A 95 -2.21 15.76 -0.91
CA ALA A 95 -1.38 15.13 0.10
C ALA A 95 -1.84 13.69 0.35
N TRP A 96 -0.88 12.83 0.71
CA TRP A 96 -1.12 11.43 1.04
C TRP A 96 -0.30 11.01 2.27
N LEU A 97 -0.85 10.06 3.01
CA LEU A 97 -0.21 9.37 4.13
C LEU A 97 -0.02 7.89 3.75
N MET A 98 1.15 7.34 4.04
CA MET A 98 1.38 5.90 4.06
C MET A 98 1.37 5.39 5.49
N SER A 99 0.60 4.33 5.76
CA SER A 99 0.46 3.70 7.09
C SER A 99 1.84 3.39 7.71
N PRO A 100 2.03 3.66 9.02
CA PRO A 100 3.32 3.52 9.68
C PRO A 100 3.86 2.10 9.70
N ASP A 101 5.18 2.01 9.63
CA ASP A 101 5.92 0.76 9.81
C ASP A 101 6.01 0.33 11.30
N ALA A 102 6.70 -0.78 11.54
CA ALA A 102 6.94 -1.33 12.88
C ALA A 102 7.69 -0.40 13.86
N THR A 103 8.27 0.70 13.37
CA THR A 103 9.01 1.69 14.15
C THR A 103 8.21 2.97 14.43
N GLY A 104 6.98 3.07 13.92
CA GLY A 104 6.19 4.30 13.93
C GLY A 104 6.60 5.31 12.85
N THR A 105 7.32 4.86 11.82
CA THR A 105 7.74 5.71 10.71
C THR A 105 6.63 5.81 9.66
N VAL A 106 6.16 7.03 9.39
CA VAL A 106 5.22 7.34 8.30
C VAL A 106 5.94 7.94 7.10
N ALA A 107 5.36 7.76 5.91
CA ALA A 107 5.72 8.53 4.72
C ALA A 107 4.58 9.48 4.36
N ILE A 108 4.86 10.79 4.38
CA ILE A 108 3.92 11.85 4.02
C ILE A 108 4.34 12.41 2.66
N ILE A 109 3.47 12.25 1.66
CA ILE A 109 3.67 12.73 0.31
C ILE A 109 2.87 14.02 0.15
N ILE A 110 3.52 15.14 -0.17
CA ILE A 110 2.84 16.37 -0.60
C ILE A 110 3.23 16.65 -2.04
N ALA A 111 2.25 16.74 -2.93
CA ALA A 111 2.47 17.10 -4.32
C ALA A 111 1.60 18.29 -4.74
N THR A 112 2.10 19.02 -5.73
CA THR A 112 1.37 20.09 -6.39
C THR A 112 1.41 19.88 -7.89
N ARG A 113 0.27 20.07 -8.55
CA ARG A 113 0.11 19.89 -9.99
C ARG A 113 0.17 21.25 -10.66
N GLU A 114 1.15 21.40 -11.54
CA GLU A 114 1.35 22.63 -12.29
C GLU A 114 0.36 22.74 -13.47
N PRO A 115 0.11 23.96 -14.00
CA PRO A 115 -0.71 24.14 -15.21
C PRO A 115 -0.17 23.41 -16.45
N ALA A 116 1.13 23.07 -16.47
CA ALA A 116 1.77 22.24 -17.50
C ALA A 116 1.47 20.73 -17.36
N GLY A 117 0.76 20.32 -16.30
CA GLY A 117 0.34 18.93 -16.06
C GLY A 117 1.37 18.04 -15.36
N ARG A 118 2.59 18.52 -15.10
CA ARG A 118 3.58 17.86 -14.24
C ARG A 118 3.23 18.04 -12.76
N TYR A 119 3.77 17.16 -11.94
CA TYR A 119 3.65 17.18 -10.48
C TYR A 119 5.01 17.47 -9.85
N LYS A 120 5.13 18.54 -9.06
CA LYS A 120 6.27 18.73 -8.16
C LYS A 120 5.90 18.11 -6.82
N ALA A 121 6.65 17.11 -6.36
CA ALA A 121 6.30 16.33 -5.17
C ALA A 121 7.46 16.23 -4.18
N CYS A 122 7.10 16.07 -2.91
CA CYS A 122 7.98 15.81 -1.77
C CYS A 122 7.50 14.53 -1.06
N PHE A 123 8.42 13.60 -0.83
CA PHE A 123 8.24 12.41 0.00
C PHE A 123 9.03 12.64 1.28
N SER A 124 8.32 12.93 2.37
CA SER A 124 8.88 13.17 3.69
C SER A 124 8.69 11.95 4.57
N PHE A 125 9.78 11.34 5.03
CA PHE A 125 9.75 10.19 5.93
C PHE A 125 10.07 10.67 7.34
N ALA A 126 9.14 10.44 8.26
CA ALA A 126 9.16 11.05 9.58
C ALA A 126 8.61 10.10 10.65
N ARG A 127 8.99 10.36 11.90
CA ARG A 127 8.48 9.65 13.08
C ARG A 127 8.27 10.66 14.21
N ASP A 128 7.17 10.51 14.94
CA ASP A 128 6.87 11.32 16.12
C ASP A 128 8.00 11.26 17.16
N GLY A 129 8.21 12.38 17.86
CA GLY A 129 9.29 12.54 18.84
C GLY A 129 10.73 12.54 18.28
N ALA A 130 10.98 11.91 17.13
CA ALA A 130 12.30 11.80 16.51
C ALA A 130 12.55 12.86 15.42
N GLY A 131 11.54 13.17 14.62
CA GLY A 131 11.59 14.17 13.54
C GLY A 131 11.56 13.58 12.12
N ILE A 132 12.02 14.36 11.14
CA ILE A 132 12.06 13.98 9.72
C ILE A 132 13.48 13.46 9.41
N PHE A 133 13.63 12.23 8.95
CA PHE A 133 14.96 11.66 8.69
C PHE A 133 15.32 11.58 7.20
N ARG A 134 14.33 11.59 6.29
CA ARG A 134 14.56 11.61 4.84
C ARG A 134 13.55 12.51 4.13
N VAL A 135 14.02 13.29 3.16
CA VAL A 135 13.19 14.15 2.31
C VAL A 135 13.64 14.02 0.86
N GLU A 136 12.79 13.43 0.02
CA GLU A 136 13.04 13.27 -1.41
C GLU A 136 12.11 14.19 -2.21
N THR A 137 12.65 14.98 -3.15
CA THR A 137 11.87 15.93 -3.96
C THR A 137 12.14 15.76 -5.45
N GLY A 138 11.10 15.82 -6.28
CA GLY A 138 11.23 15.64 -7.73
C GLY A 138 10.03 16.13 -8.55
N GLU A 139 10.18 16.07 -9.88
CA GLU A 139 9.16 16.45 -10.87
C GLU A 139 8.65 15.24 -11.67
N PHE A 140 7.46 14.79 -11.33
CA PHE A 140 6.87 13.55 -11.83
C PHE A 140 5.81 13.80 -12.91
N SER A 141 5.55 12.79 -13.75
CA SER A 141 4.29 12.66 -14.46
C SER A 141 3.22 12.06 -13.54
N ALA A 142 1.95 12.13 -13.93
CA ALA A 142 0.87 11.50 -13.17
C ALA A 142 1.00 9.96 -13.07
N SER A 143 1.70 9.29 -14.00
CA SER A 143 2.02 7.87 -13.88
C SER A 143 3.22 7.65 -12.96
N ALA A 144 4.32 8.37 -13.18
CA ALA A 144 5.54 8.23 -12.38
C ALA A 144 5.34 8.57 -10.89
N LEU A 145 4.43 9.50 -10.56
CA LEU A 145 4.08 9.79 -9.15
C LEU A 145 3.38 8.60 -8.47
N ARG A 146 2.47 7.91 -9.18
CA ARG A 146 1.81 6.70 -8.66
C ARG A 146 2.79 5.54 -8.55
N GLU A 147 3.64 5.37 -9.56
CA GLU A 147 4.69 4.34 -9.57
C GLU A 147 5.70 4.56 -8.43
N ALA A 148 6.08 5.81 -8.15
CA ALA A 148 6.92 6.15 -7.00
C ALA A 148 6.22 5.85 -5.66
N MET A 149 4.94 6.20 -5.51
CA MET A 149 4.14 5.85 -4.32
C MET A 149 4.00 4.34 -4.13
N ASP A 150 3.75 3.58 -5.19
CA ASP A 150 3.64 2.11 -5.17
C ASP A 150 4.99 1.41 -4.89
N LYS A 151 6.12 2.11 -5.07
CA LYS A 151 7.48 1.64 -4.78
C LYS A 151 8.00 2.00 -3.38
N LEU A 152 7.24 2.77 -2.58
CA LEU A 152 7.69 3.23 -1.25
C LEU A 152 7.97 2.09 -0.27
N ILE A 153 7.08 1.10 -0.23
CA ILE A 153 7.24 -0.13 0.57
C ILE A 153 6.80 -1.31 -0.32
N PRO A 154 7.72 -1.93 -1.08
CA PRO A 154 7.41 -3.06 -1.96
C PRO A 154 6.80 -4.23 -1.17
N GLY A 155 5.69 -4.78 -1.64
CA GLY A 155 5.02 -5.91 -0.98
C GLY A 155 4.24 -5.58 0.30
N ALA A 156 4.05 -4.29 0.63
CA ALA A 156 3.27 -3.84 1.79
C ALA A 156 1.87 -4.48 1.86
N GLY A 157 1.13 -4.45 0.73
CA GLY A 157 -0.26 -4.90 0.62
C GLY A 157 -1.29 -3.77 0.71
N TYR A 158 -0.84 -2.54 0.97
CA TYR A 158 -1.64 -1.31 1.03
C TYR A 158 -1.02 -0.20 0.16
N LYS A 159 -1.73 0.94 0.03
CA LYS A 159 -1.32 2.11 -0.79
C LYS A 159 -1.47 3.41 0.03
N PRO A 160 -0.74 4.49 -0.30
CA PRO A 160 -0.93 5.77 0.37
C PRO A 160 -2.35 6.34 0.20
N VAL A 161 -2.98 6.70 1.32
CA VAL A 161 -4.34 7.27 1.40
C VAL A 161 -4.27 8.79 1.30
N LYS A 162 -5.27 9.42 0.68
CA LYS A 162 -5.33 10.90 0.63
C LYS A 162 -5.65 11.48 2.01
N VAL A 163 -4.98 12.58 2.35
CA VAL A 163 -5.20 13.33 3.60
C VAL A 163 -5.30 14.84 3.33
N PRO A 164 -5.90 15.64 4.24
CA PRO A 164 -5.90 17.10 4.16
C PRO A 164 -4.48 17.67 4.12
N LEU A 165 -4.25 18.65 3.23
CA LEU A 165 -2.95 19.30 3.05
C LEU A 165 -2.44 19.95 4.36
N GLU A 166 -3.32 20.67 5.05
CA GLU A 166 -2.94 21.40 6.27
C GLU A 166 -2.62 20.45 7.43
N TRP A 167 -3.31 19.31 7.54
CA TRP A 167 -2.92 18.26 8.49
C TRP A 167 -1.54 17.67 8.16
N ALA A 168 -1.29 17.33 6.88
CA ALA A 168 0.01 16.80 6.45
C ALA A 168 1.16 17.79 6.72
N ARG A 169 0.92 19.10 6.54
CA ARG A 169 1.87 20.15 6.87
C ARG A 169 2.06 20.33 8.38
N ALA A 170 0.99 20.30 9.17
CA ALA A 170 1.07 20.35 10.63
C ALA A 170 1.85 19.15 11.21
N ARG A 171 1.58 17.94 10.72
CA ARG A 171 2.30 16.70 11.07
C ARG A 171 3.80 16.86 10.82
N LEU A 172 4.19 17.34 9.63
CA LEU A 172 5.59 17.63 9.30
C LEU A 172 6.19 18.80 10.10
N ALA A 173 5.43 19.85 10.41
CA ALA A 173 5.89 20.95 11.25
C ALA A 173 6.18 20.48 12.69
N ASN A 174 5.35 19.61 13.25
CA ASN A 174 5.58 18.97 14.55
C ASN A 174 6.83 18.07 14.52
N CYS A 175 7.05 17.31 13.45
CA CYS A 175 8.32 16.59 13.26
C CYS A 175 9.53 17.54 13.15
N ARG A 176 9.36 18.79 12.69
CA ARG A 176 10.43 19.81 12.68
C ARG A 176 10.68 20.47 14.04
N THR A 177 9.69 20.54 14.95
CA THR A 177 9.96 20.99 16.32
C THR A 177 10.81 19.96 17.07
N ALA A 178 10.58 18.66 16.85
CA ALA A 178 11.38 17.58 17.42
C ALA A 178 12.89 17.70 17.09
N HIS A 179 13.26 18.14 15.88
CA HIS A 179 14.68 18.43 15.57
C HIS A 179 15.30 19.46 16.50
N ARG A 180 14.56 20.54 16.81
CA ARG A 180 15.03 21.61 17.70
C ARG A 180 15.12 21.13 19.15
N THR A 181 14.11 20.40 19.62
CA THR A 181 14.08 19.80 20.97
C THR A 181 15.24 18.82 21.19
N ASN A 182 15.48 17.95 20.20
CA ASN A 182 16.50 16.91 20.26
C ASN A 182 17.90 17.41 19.85
N SER A 183 18.05 18.69 19.47
CA SER A 183 19.27 19.26 18.89
C SER A 183 19.84 18.47 17.69
N THR A 184 18.97 17.87 16.87
CA THR A 184 19.36 17.13 15.66
C THR A 184 19.25 18.00 14.40
N PRO A 185 20.12 17.82 13.40
CA PRO A 185 20.04 18.59 12.16
C PRO A 185 18.82 18.21 11.32
N GLU A 186 18.16 19.20 10.71
CA GLU A 186 17.13 18.97 9.67
C GLU A 186 17.76 18.25 8.45
N PRO A 187 17.05 17.29 7.82
CA PRO A 187 17.61 16.46 6.75
C PRO A 187 17.87 17.23 5.45
N LEU A 188 18.85 16.74 4.69
CA LEU A 188 19.09 17.19 3.32
C LEU A 188 17.81 16.99 2.48
N GLY A 189 17.45 18.01 1.70
CA GLY A 189 16.19 18.04 0.93
C GLY A 189 15.12 18.94 1.54
N LEU A 190 15.04 19.10 2.86
CA LEU A 190 13.96 19.86 3.52
C LEU A 190 13.86 21.32 3.03
N LYS A 191 15.00 21.99 2.83
CA LYS A 191 15.06 23.35 2.25
C LYS A 191 14.60 23.44 0.79
N ARG A 192 14.65 22.35 0.02
CA ARG A 192 14.08 22.24 -1.35
C ARG A 192 12.59 21.92 -1.31
N ALA A 193 12.14 21.24 -0.26
CA ALA A 193 10.75 20.90 0.00
C ALA A 193 9.93 22.05 0.64
N ALA A 194 10.58 23.11 1.13
CA ALA A 194 9.95 24.24 1.83
C ALA A 194 8.67 24.76 1.15
N GLU A 195 8.72 25.01 -0.17
CA GLU A 195 7.56 25.46 -0.95
C GLU A 195 6.34 24.52 -0.90
N LEU A 196 6.55 23.22 -0.63
CA LEU A 196 5.49 22.22 -0.54
C LEU A 196 4.99 22.06 0.91
N ILE A 197 5.91 21.99 1.87
CA ILE A 197 5.62 21.70 3.28
C ILE A 197 5.25 22.95 4.11
N GLU A 198 5.51 24.16 3.58
CA GLU A 198 5.17 25.45 4.20
C GLU A 198 4.07 26.17 3.38
N PRO A 199 3.30 27.11 3.98
CA PRO A 199 3.24 27.41 5.41
C PRO A 199 2.59 26.27 6.20
N ALA A 200 3.04 26.03 7.42
CA ALA A 200 2.27 25.24 8.37
C ALA A 200 1.05 26.05 8.85
N PRO A 201 -0.11 25.42 9.14
CA PRO A 201 -1.23 26.13 9.76
C PRO A 201 -0.87 26.62 11.17
N SER A 202 -1.53 27.69 11.62
CA SER A 202 -1.39 28.24 12.97
C SER A 202 -1.90 27.29 14.06
N ASP A 203 -3.01 26.63 13.76
CA ASP A 203 -3.75 25.77 14.65
C ASP A 203 -3.49 24.32 14.23
N THR A 204 -3.33 23.41 15.19
CA THR A 204 -3.12 21.99 14.89
C THR A 204 -4.44 21.39 14.39
N PRO A 205 -4.53 20.92 13.13
CA PRO A 205 -5.76 20.33 12.63
C PRO A 205 -6.07 19.01 13.32
N THR A 206 -7.36 18.70 13.45
CA THR A 206 -7.87 17.39 13.87
C THR A 206 -7.25 16.28 13.03
N HIS A 207 -7.11 15.07 13.60
CA HIS A 207 -6.62 13.93 12.84
C HIS A 207 -7.72 13.47 11.86
N PRO A 208 -7.44 13.22 10.56
CA PRO A 208 -8.49 13.00 9.55
C PRO A 208 -9.43 11.86 9.91
N PHE A 209 -8.90 10.80 10.54
CA PHE A 209 -9.69 9.66 11.02
C PHE A 209 -10.77 10.01 12.07
N ASP A 210 -10.63 11.11 12.82
CA ASP A 210 -11.68 11.58 13.74
C ASP A 210 -12.84 12.23 12.98
N GLU A 211 -12.58 12.82 11.81
CA GLU A 211 -13.58 13.48 10.97
C GLU A 211 -14.51 12.46 10.26
N GLU A 212 -14.12 11.18 10.23
CA GLU A 212 -14.91 10.05 9.73
C GLU A 212 -16.04 9.63 10.70
N GLY A 213 -16.01 10.09 11.96
CA GLY A 213 -17.11 9.88 12.93
C GLY A 213 -17.24 8.46 13.50
N LEU A 214 -16.19 7.64 13.42
CA LEU A 214 -16.20 6.22 13.82
C LEU A 214 -16.14 6.03 15.36
N GLU A 215 -17.28 6.26 16.02
CA GLU A 215 -17.47 6.02 17.46
C GLU A 215 -18.15 4.67 17.75
N LEU A 216 -17.72 4.02 18.84
CA LEU A 216 -18.35 2.84 19.45
C LEU A 216 -18.88 3.21 20.85
N SER A 217 -19.65 2.34 21.50
CA SER A 217 -19.79 2.38 22.96
C SER A 217 -18.54 1.78 23.65
N ALA A 218 -18.55 1.71 24.98
CA ALA A 218 -17.53 0.97 25.74
C ALA A 218 -17.81 -0.55 25.79
N GLU A 219 -19.03 -0.98 25.46
CA GLU A 219 -19.46 -2.37 25.44
C GLU A 219 -19.10 -3.01 24.08
N ASP A 220 -19.50 -2.39 22.97
CA ASP A 220 -19.12 -2.83 21.61
C ASP A 220 -17.60 -2.85 21.44
N ALA A 221 -16.90 -1.80 21.94
CA ALA A 221 -15.44 -1.72 21.88
C ALA A 221 -14.74 -2.82 22.71
N ARG A 222 -15.42 -3.43 23.69
CA ARG A 222 -14.91 -4.60 24.43
C ARG A 222 -15.12 -5.88 23.61
N GLU A 223 -16.32 -6.09 23.08
CA GLU A 223 -16.67 -7.28 22.29
C GLU A 223 -15.82 -7.38 21.00
N LEU A 224 -15.78 -6.31 20.19
CA LEU A 224 -14.95 -6.27 18.97
C LEU A 224 -13.44 -6.38 19.26
N ALA A 225 -12.99 -6.08 20.48
CA ALA A 225 -11.59 -6.18 20.84
C ALA A 225 -11.15 -7.59 21.28
N GLU A 226 -12.07 -8.53 21.52
CA GLU A 226 -11.70 -9.92 21.85
C GLU A 226 -10.98 -10.59 20.66
N SER A 227 -11.44 -10.33 19.43
CA SER A 227 -10.81 -10.75 18.18
C SER A 227 -9.63 -9.88 17.73
N SER A 228 -9.24 -8.83 18.47
CA SER A 228 -8.25 -7.84 18.01
C SER A 228 -6.86 -8.40 17.68
N GLY A 229 -6.51 -9.61 18.12
CA GLY A 229 -5.30 -10.31 17.67
C GLY A 229 -5.26 -10.55 16.15
N ASP A 230 -6.42 -10.72 15.50
CA ASP A 230 -6.55 -10.99 14.07
C ASP A 230 -6.20 -9.78 13.20
N LEU A 231 -6.20 -8.55 13.76
CA LEU A 231 -5.72 -7.35 13.08
C LEU A 231 -4.29 -7.51 12.56
N HIS A 232 -3.45 -8.35 13.19
CA HIS A 232 -2.11 -8.65 12.69
C HIS A 232 -2.06 -9.42 11.35
N ARG A 233 -3.20 -9.92 10.85
CA ARG A 233 -3.30 -10.44 9.48
C ARG A 233 -3.41 -9.32 8.44
N LEU A 234 -3.89 -8.13 8.84
CA LEU A 234 -4.01 -6.99 7.94
C LEU A 234 -2.62 -6.51 7.49
N PRO A 235 -2.43 -6.22 6.18
CA PRO A 235 -1.21 -5.65 5.61
C PRO A 235 -0.52 -4.58 6.46
N GLU A 236 -1.30 -3.66 7.04
CA GLU A 236 -0.86 -2.54 7.87
C GLU A 236 -0.14 -2.99 9.16
N PHE A 237 -0.73 -3.93 9.91
CA PHE A 237 -0.20 -4.39 11.21
C PHE A 237 0.63 -5.67 11.13
N ARG A 238 0.68 -6.32 9.96
CA ARG A 238 1.44 -7.56 9.71
C ARG A 238 2.91 -7.40 10.07
N ALA A 239 3.53 -6.27 9.69
CA ALA A 239 4.95 -6.00 9.92
C ALA A 239 5.30 -5.60 11.36
N TRP A 240 4.32 -5.34 12.24
CA TRP A 240 4.58 -4.82 13.59
C TRP A 240 5.01 -5.95 14.55
N PHE A 241 6.17 -5.80 15.19
CA PHE A 241 6.75 -6.77 16.12
C PHE A 241 7.34 -6.07 17.36
N PRO A 242 7.56 -6.77 18.48
CA PRO A 242 8.40 -6.27 19.55
C PRO A 242 9.82 -6.01 19.03
N THR A 243 10.56 -5.13 19.69
CA THR A 243 11.99 -4.95 19.39
C THR A 243 12.75 -6.24 19.72
N LYS A 244 13.71 -6.66 18.89
CA LYS A 244 14.46 -7.91 19.10
C LYS A 244 14.92 -8.13 20.56
N PRO A 245 15.53 -7.16 21.28
CA PRO A 245 15.91 -7.34 22.68
C PRO A 245 14.79 -7.77 23.62
N ALA A 246 13.53 -7.38 23.37
CA ALA A 246 12.38 -7.79 24.18
C ALA A 246 11.94 -9.24 23.90
N VAL A 247 12.18 -9.74 22.68
CA VAL A 247 11.96 -11.15 22.34
C VAL A 247 13.11 -12.01 22.88
N ASP A 248 14.35 -11.54 22.77
CA ASP A 248 15.52 -12.19 23.35
C ASP A 248 15.41 -12.25 24.90
N GLU A 249 14.91 -11.20 25.54
CA GLU A 249 14.60 -11.14 26.98
C GLU A 249 13.53 -12.16 27.37
N LEU A 250 12.40 -12.22 26.65
CA LEU A 250 11.35 -13.23 26.85
C LEU A 250 11.90 -14.66 26.77
N LEU A 251 12.67 -14.96 25.72
CA LEU A 251 13.27 -16.28 25.52
C LEU A 251 14.29 -16.61 26.63
N MET A 252 15.05 -15.63 27.11
CA MET A 252 15.98 -15.82 28.24
C MET A 252 15.26 -16.05 29.58
N GLU A 253 14.15 -15.35 29.86
CA GLU A 253 13.35 -15.61 31.07
C GLU A 253 12.71 -17.01 31.07
N VAL A 254 12.27 -17.51 29.90
CA VAL A 254 11.83 -18.90 29.77
C VAL A 254 13.02 -19.86 29.95
N GLY A 255 14.16 -19.56 29.32
CA GLY A 255 15.38 -20.37 29.41
C GLY A 255 15.91 -20.57 30.83
N LYS A 256 15.70 -19.61 31.75
CA LYS A 256 16.03 -19.75 33.19
C LYS A 256 15.21 -20.83 33.91
N THR A 257 14.06 -21.23 33.39
CA THR A 257 13.22 -22.28 33.97
C THR A 257 13.61 -23.68 33.52
N LEU A 258 14.45 -23.79 32.49
CA LEU A 258 14.87 -25.04 31.89
C LEU A 258 16.16 -25.57 32.53
N SER A 259 16.18 -26.86 32.84
CA SER A 259 17.37 -27.54 33.37
C SER A 259 18.26 -28.04 32.24
N PRO A 260 19.57 -27.71 32.20
CA PRO A 260 20.49 -28.24 31.19
C PRO A 260 20.47 -29.77 31.12
N GLY A 261 20.37 -30.32 29.91
CA GLY A 261 20.43 -31.77 29.67
C GLY A 261 19.17 -32.57 30.01
N VAL A 262 18.06 -31.92 30.41
CA VAL A 262 16.77 -32.57 30.63
C VAL A 262 15.78 -32.08 29.58
N GLU A 263 15.14 -33.01 28.85
CA GLU A 263 14.06 -32.66 27.93
C GLU A 263 12.85 -32.13 28.72
N PRO A 264 12.35 -30.91 28.44
CA PRO A 264 11.27 -30.33 29.20
C PRO A 264 9.92 -30.97 28.86
N ASP A 265 9.09 -31.13 29.88
CA ASP A 265 7.66 -31.40 29.74
C ASP A 265 7.01 -30.29 28.90
N GLN A 266 6.51 -30.66 27.72
CA GLN A 266 6.01 -29.72 26.71
C GLN A 266 4.80 -28.91 27.20
N ASP A 267 3.92 -29.50 28.01
CA ASP A 267 2.76 -28.79 28.56
C ASP A 267 3.20 -27.74 29.58
N LYS A 268 4.20 -28.08 30.42
CA LYS A 268 4.80 -27.12 31.37
C LYS A 268 5.60 -26.03 30.65
N LEU A 269 6.31 -26.36 29.57
CA LEU A 269 7.01 -25.39 28.72
C LEU A 269 6.02 -24.41 28.10
N ASN A 270 4.92 -24.89 27.52
CA ASN A 270 3.88 -24.05 26.91
C ASN A 270 3.23 -23.12 27.95
N GLN A 271 2.85 -23.63 29.12
CA GLN A 271 2.29 -22.81 30.22
C GLN A 271 3.29 -21.75 30.71
N THR A 272 4.58 -22.09 30.78
CA THR A 272 5.64 -21.16 31.18
C THR A 272 5.88 -20.09 30.12
N LEU A 273 5.90 -20.48 28.84
CA LEU A 273 6.04 -19.58 27.69
C LEU A 273 4.87 -18.59 27.61
N GLU A 274 3.64 -19.07 27.80
CA GLU A 274 2.43 -18.22 27.86
C GLU A 274 2.50 -17.25 29.04
N THR A 275 2.82 -17.73 30.25
CA THR A 275 2.97 -16.88 31.45
C THR A 275 4.01 -15.79 31.23
N LYS A 276 5.19 -16.14 30.68
CA LYS A 276 6.24 -15.16 30.39
C LYS A 276 5.90 -14.23 29.24
N LEU A 277 5.09 -14.67 28.26
CA LEU A 277 4.59 -13.82 27.20
C LEU A 277 3.67 -12.71 27.74
N LEU A 278 2.81 -13.03 28.73
CA LEU A 278 1.98 -12.03 29.42
C LEU A 278 2.88 -11.02 30.16
N GLU A 279 3.81 -11.49 31.01
CA GLU A 279 4.78 -10.63 31.73
C GLU A 279 5.60 -9.72 30.79
N ALA A 280 6.04 -10.25 29.64
CA ALA A 280 6.81 -9.51 28.65
C ALA A 280 5.94 -8.47 27.91
N THR A 281 4.68 -8.79 27.63
CA THR A 281 3.70 -7.86 27.04
C THR A 281 3.47 -6.67 27.97
N ASP A 282 3.26 -6.92 29.26
CA ASP A 282 3.04 -5.89 30.29
C ASP A 282 4.27 -5.00 30.51
N ARG A 283 5.48 -5.59 30.51
CA ARG A 283 6.74 -4.87 30.62
C ARG A 283 7.04 -4.02 29.38
N TYR A 284 6.70 -4.51 28.19
CA TYR A 284 7.00 -3.85 26.93
C TYR A 284 6.08 -2.65 26.64
N PHE A 285 4.77 -2.79 26.88
CA PHE A 285 3.76 -1.75 26.61
C PHE A 285 3.58 -0.77 27.78
N SER A 286 4.67 -0.07 28.11
CA SER A 286 4.64 1.10 29.01
C SER A 286 3.65 2.18 28.52
N PRO A 287 3.17 3.08 29.40
CA PRO A 287 2.19 4.11 29.02
C PRO A 287 2.61 4.92 27.79
N GLN A 288 3.88 5.36 27.74
CA GLN A 288 4.39 6.11 26.58
C GLN A 288 4.35 5.29 25.30
N ARG A 289 4.73 4.00 25.34
CA ARG A 289 4.66 3.11 24.16
C ARG A 289 3.22 2.88 23.73
N ARG A 290 2.25 2.84 24.65
CA ARG A 290 0.82 2.75 24.30
C ARG A 290 0.33 4.03 23.63
N GLU A 291 0.70 5.22 24.10
CA GLU A 291 0.39 6.47 23.39
C GLU A 291 0.98 6.51 21.97
N ASP A 292 2.24 6.10 21.80
CA ASP A 292 2.89 6.02 20.50
C ASP A 292 2.19 5.00 19.58
N LEU A 293 1.81 3.84 20.14
CA LEU A 293 1.07 2.81 19.43
C LEU A 293 -0.32 3.31 19.00
N LEU A 294 -1.05 4.03 19.86
CA LEU A 294 -2.36 4.59 19.54
C LEU A 294 -2.27 5.60 18.39
N ARG A 295 -1.26 6.49 18.40
CA ARG A 295 -0.97 7.39 17.28
C ARG A 295 -0.73 6.62 15.98
N ASN A 296 0.12 5.59 16.03
CA ASN A 296 0.43 4.75 14.87
C ASN A 296 -0.78 3.94 14.37
N MET A 297 -1.63 3.42 15.27
CA MET A 297 -2.85 2.70 14.91
C MET A 297 -3.87 3.62 14.24
N LYS A 298 -3.92 4.89 14.64
CA LYS A 298 -4.81 5.91 14.05
C LYS A 298 -4.36 6.33 12.64
N ASP A 299 -3.06 6.53 12.43
CA ASP A 299 -2.47 6.74 11.10
C ASP A 299 -2.69 5.49 10.20
N ALA A 300 -2.63 4.28 10.77
CA ALA A 300 -2.89 3.02 10.05
C ALA A 300 -4.38 2.77 9.75
N ALA A 301 -5.29 3.19 10.64
CA ALA A 301 -6.73 2.99 10.48
C ALA A 301 -7.29 3.71 9.23
N LEU A 302 -6.68 4.81 8.80
CA LEU A 302 -6.96 5.45 7.50
C LEU A 302 -6.70 4.51 6.31
N SER A 303 -5.64 3.69 6.36
CA SER A 303 -5.32 2.68 5.34
C SER A 303 -6.31 1.53 5.37
N VAL A 304 -6.69 1.06 6.55
CA VAL A 304 -7.70 0.00 6.71
C VAL A 304 -9.07 0.47 6.20
N LEU A 305 -9.52 1.67 6.60
CA LEU A 305 -10.78 2.27 6.16
C LEU A 305 -10.84 2.44 4.63
N ALA A 306 -9.75 2.91 4.02
CA ALA A 306 -9.68 3.12 2.57
C ALA A 306 -9.53 1.81 1.74
N ARG A 307 -9.32 0.65 2.39
CA ARG A 307 -8.96 -0.62 1.74
C ARG A 307 -9.95 -1.75 1.99
N GLU A 308 -10.39 -1.91 3.24
CA GLU A 308 -11.37 -2.93 3.70
C GLU A 308 -12.73 -2.30 4.05
N GLY A 309 -12.75 -1.01 4.39
CA GLY A 309 -13.97 -0.27 4.75
C GLY A 309 -14.22 -0.14 6.26
N GLU A 310 -15.41 0.33 6.57
CA GLU A 310 -15.83 0.79 7.91
C GLU A 310 -15.72 -0.28 9.00
N GLN A 311 -16.20 -1.51 8.75
CA GLN A 311 -16.20 -2.60 9.74
C GLN A 311 -14.79 -2.93 10.25
N ALA A 312 -13.82 -3.04 9.35
CA ALA A 312 -12.43 -3.33 9.71
C ALA A 312 -11.76 -2.12 10.40
N ALA A 313 -12.19 -0.89 10.10
CA ALA A 313 -11.74 0.29 10.82
C ALA A 313 -12.31 0.35 12.26
N LEU A 314 -13.55 -0.09 12.47
CA LEU A 314 -14.17 -0.20 13.79
C LEU A 314 -13.48 -1.26 14.68
N GLU A 315 -13.00 -2.37 14.12
CA GLU A 315 -12.16 -3.33 14.84
C GLU A 315 -10.84 -2.69 15.35
N VAL A 316 -10.23 -1.80 14.54
CA VAL A 316 -9.06 -1.02 14.97
C VAL A 316 -9.44 0.02 16.05
N VAL A 317 -10.61 0.65 15.96
CA VAL A 317 -11.12 1.56 17.01
C VAL A 317 -11.37 0.83 18.34
N ALA A 318 -11.96 -0.36 18.29
CA ALA A 318 -12.17 -1.21 19.46
C ALA A 318 -10.82 -1.56 20.12
N ALA A 319 -9.85 -2.02 19.33
CA ALA A 319 -8.50 -2.30 19.81
C ALA A 319 -7.83 -1.05 20.40
N MET A 320 -7.90 0.11 19.75
CA MET A 320 -7.35 1.37 20.27
C MET A 320 -7.98 1.75 21.61
N ARG A 321 -9.30 1.74 21.74
CA ARG A 321 -10.00 2.08 22.99
C ARG A 321 -9.62 1.14 24.14
N MET A 322 -9.51 -0.16 23.87
CA MET A 322 -9.04 -1.11 24.89
C MET A 322 -7.57 -0.90 25.26
N ILE A 323 -6.69 -0.56 24.31
CA ILE A 323 -5.28 -0.22 24.58
C ILE A 323 -5.16 1.05 25.41
N GLU A 324 -5.99 2.06 25.16
CA GLU A 324 -6.04 3.31 25.92
C GLU A 324 -6.47 3.05 27.37
N ALA A 325 -7.56 2.29 27.57
CA ALA A 325 -8.15 2.00 28.88
C ALA A 325 -7.25 1.16 29.84
N ARG A 326 -6.22 0.47 29.34
CA ARG A 326 -5.31 -0.35 30.19
C ARG A 326 -4.24 0.48 30.90
N GLY A 327 -3.48 -0.18 31.78
CA GLY A 327 -2.33 0.38 32.49
C GLY A 327 -2.65 1.06 33.81
N LEU A 328 -3.85 0.88 34.34
CA LEU A 328 -4.09 0.94 35.78
C LEU A 328 -3.64 -0.38 36.43
N ILE A 329 -3.41 -0.37 37.75
CA ILE A 329 -2.84 -1.52 38.51
C ILE A 329 -3.72 -2.79 38.41
N THR A 330 -5.01 -2.63 38.09
CA THR A 330 -6.00 -3.69 37.90
C THR A 330 -6.10 -4.24 36.48
N ASP A 331 -5.48 -3.58 35.50
CA ASP A 331 -5.84 -3.68 34.08
C ASP A 331 -4.60 -3.80 33.18
N PRO A 332 -3.93 -4.97 33.15
CA PRO A 332 -2.67 -5.16 32.45
C PRO A 332 -2.80 -5.09 30.92
N PRO A 333 -1.84 -4.48 30.19
CA PRO A 333 -1.77 -4.51 28.73
C PRO A 333 -1.96 -5.90 28.09
N SER A 334 -1.49 -6.95 28.77
CA SER A 334 -1.57 -8.35 28.33
C SER A 334 -2.99 -8.91 28.25
N GLU A 335 -4.02 -8.24 28.77
CA GLU A 335 -5.41 -8.62 28.49
C GLU A 335 -5.84 -8.33 27.04
N VAL A 336 -5.23 -7.35 26.36
CA VAL A 336 -5.60 -6.99 24.98
C VAL A 336 -5.00 -8.00 23.98
N ALA A 337 -5.86 -8.68 23.20
CA ALA A 337 -5.43 -9.71 22.25
C ALA A 337 -4.44 -9.19 21.20
N PHE A 338 -4.63 -7.97 20.68
CA PHE A 338 -3.65 -7.31 19.80
C PHE A 338 -2.26 -7.17 20.46
N LEU A 339 -2.18 -6.77 21.72
CA LEU A 339 -0.89 -6.56 22.40
C LEU A 339 -0.16 -7.89 22.67
N ARG A 340 -0.88 -8.96 23.04
CA ARG A 340 -0.29 -10.33 23.08
C ARG A 340 0.17 -10.79 21.70
N GLY A 341 -0.60 -10.46 20.67
CA GLY A 341 -0.39 -10.84 19.28
C GLY A 341 0.99 -10.43 18.74
N PHE A 342 1.53 -9.29 19.18
CA PHE A 342 2.91 -8.86 18.86
C PHE A 342 3.94 -9.97 19.19
N PHE A 343 3.92 -10.48 20.42
CA PHE A 343 4.86 -11.49 20.89
C PHE A 343 4.53 -12.88 20.32
N GLN A 344 3.26 -13.27 20.27
CA GLN A 344 2.84 -14.56 19.71
C GLN A 344 3.28 -14.71 18.25
N LYS A 345 3.09 -13.65 17.44
CA LYS A 345 3.53 -13.60 16.03
C LYS A 345 5.06 -13.59 15.90
N ALA A 346 5.78 -12.91 16.80
CA ALA A 346 7.24 -12.92 16.81
C ALA A 346 7.81 -14.33 17.08
N LEU A 347 7.29 -15.02 18.09
CA LEU A 347 7.68 -16.40 18.41
C LEU A 347 7.32 -17.37 17.27
N SER A 348 6.14 -17.22 16.68
CA SER A 348 5.72 -18.04 15.53
C SER A 348 6.66 -17.87 14.33
N LEU A 349 7.13 -16.65 14.06
CA LEU A 349 8.08 -16.37 12.98
C LEU A 349 9.47 -16.95 13.27
N LEU A 350 9.94 -16.89 14.52
CA LEU A 350 11.20 -17.52 14.94
C LEU A 350 11.13 -19.05 14.83
N ALA A 351 10.08 -19.68 15.35
CA ALA A 351 9.87 -21.12 15.24
C ALA A 351 9.78 -21.56 13.76
N ALA A 352 9.06 -20.82 12.90
CA ALA A 352 8.98 -21.11 11.47
C ALA A 352 10.34 -20.99 10.75
N ARG A 353 11.21 -20.06 11.18
CA ARG A 353 12.58 -19.93 10.66
C ARG A 353 13.47 -21.11 11.05
N ASP A 354 13.38 -21.57 12.30
CA ASP A 354 14.22 -22.64 12.85
C ASP A 354 13.61 -24.05 12.66
N GLY A 355 12.82 -24.24 11.59
CA GLY A 355 12.31 -25.56 11.17
C GLY A 355 11.10 -26.08 11.96
N GLY A 356 10.40 -25.20 12.67
CA GLY A 356 9.27 -25.51 13.56
C GLY A 356 9.63 -25.53 15.04
N ALA A 357 10.92 -25.52 15.40
CA ALA A 357 11.39 -25.57 16.78
C ALA A 357 11.86 -24.19 17.28
N LEU A 358 11.36 -23.75 18.42
CA LEU A 358 11.77 -22.48 19.04
C LEU A 358 13.10 -22.65 19.79
N ARG A 359 14.15 -21.95 19.37
CA ARG A 359 15.47 -22.00 20.04
C ARG A 359 15.49 -21.13 21.30
N ILE A 360 15.34 -21.76 22.47
CA ILE A 360 15.36 -21.11 23.78
C ILE A 360 16.79 -21.16 24.37
N PRO A 361 17.43 -20.01 24.70
CA PRO A 361 18.79 -19.99 25.24
C PRO A 361 18.77 -20.31 26.75
N ILE A 362 19.36 -21.44 27.14
CA ILE A 362 19.50 -21.84 28.55
C ILE A 362 20.77 -21.21 29.15
N PRO A 363 20.67 -20.40 30.22
CA PRO A 363 21.84 -19.79 30.86
C PRO A 363 22.84 -20.83 31.39
N GLY A 364 24.12 -20.64 31.08
CA GLY A 364 25.22 -21.52 31.54
C GLY A 364 25.70 -22.55 30.51
N LEU A 365 24.95 -22.79 29.43
CA LEU A 365 25.48 -23.50 28.25
C LEU A 365 26.16 -22.51 27.29
N PRO A 366 27.34 -22.82 26.73
CA PRO A 366 27.98 -21.98 25.73
C PRO A 366 27.20 -21.99 24.41
N LEU A 367 26.98 -20.80 23.85
CA LEU A 367 26.37 -20.60 22.53
C LEU A 367 27.32 -21.10 21.43
N GLY A 368 27.31 -22.40 21.12
CA GLY A 368 28.17 -22.95 20.06
C GLY A 368 28.23 -24.47 19.91
N VAL A 369 27.64 -25.27 20.80
CA VAL A 369 27.66 -26.74 20.66
C VAL A 369 26.45 -27.20 19.83
N SER A 370 26.65 -27.34 18.52
CA SER A 370 25.80 -28.26 17.74
C SER A 370 26.03 -29.69 18.25
N PRO A 371 25.03 -30.59 18.21
CA PRO A 371 25.31 -32.01 18.37
C PRO A 371 26.28 -32.43 17.25
N GLU A 372 27.49 -32.81 17.66
CA GLU A 372 28.60 -33.12 16.77
C GLU A 372 28.25 -34.37 15.96
N ALA A 373 28.10 -34.23 14.64
CA ALA A 373 27.92 -35.38 13.77
C ALA A 373 29.22 -36.22 13.83
N PRO A 374 29.16 -37.53 14.09
CA PRO A 374 30.34 -38.30 14.47
C PRO A 374 31.41 -38.30 13.37
N GLU A 375 32.56 -37.71 13.68
CA GLU A 375 33.73 -37.62 12.77
C GLU A 375 34.46 -38.98 12.61
N ASN A 376 33.77 -40.01 12.10
CA ASN A 376 34.48 -41.09 11.41
C ASN A 376 33.60 -41.95 10.49
N PRO A 377 33.84 -41.99 9.17
CA PRO A 377 33.18 -42.93 8.25
C PRO A 377 33.83 -44.33 8.23
N ALA A 378 34.74 -44.65 9.17
CA ALA A 378 35.67 -45.78 9.04
C ALA A 378 35.27 -47.10 9.74
N GLU A 379 34.37 -47.10 10.73
CA GLU A 379 34.06 -48.31 11.53
C GLU A 379 32.70 -48.97 11.20
N ALA A 380 31.98 -48.47 10.18
CA ALA A 380 30.69 -49.01 9.75
C ALA A 380 30.78 -50.23 8.79
N GLN A 381 31.90 -50.95 8.76
CA GLN A 381 32.14 -52.10 7.88
C GLN A 381 32.74 -53.32 8.63
N ALA A 382 32.08 -53.76 9.71
CA ALA A 382 32.56 -54.89 10.51
C ALA A 382 31.45 -55.78 11.14
N SER A 383 30.23 -55.82 10.58
CA SER A 383 29.11 -56.52 11.24
C SER A 383 27.94 -57.02 10.38
N THR A 384 28.14 -57.33 9.08
CA THR A 384 27.16 -58.15 8.29
C THR A 384 27.83 -58.96 7.17
N GLU A 385 28.58 -60.01 7.53
CA GLU A 385 29.01 -61.05 6.59
C GLU A 385 28.96 -62.41 7.33
N GLY A 386 27.99 -63.29 6.98
CA GLY A 386 27.80 -64.55 7.73
C GLY A 386 26.43 -65.23 7.72
N ALA A 387 25.62 -65.11 6.66
CA ALA A 387 24.47 -65.99 6.34
C ALA A 387 24.05 -65.72 4.88
N GLU A 388 24.51 -66.47 3.87
CA GLU A 388 24.02 -67.82 3.51
C GLU A 388 22.52 -67.79 3.12
N ALA A 389 22.13 -67.35 1.92
CA ALA A 389 22.33 -67.91 0.57
C ALA A 389 21.32 -69.02 0.16
N ALA A 390 20.26 -68.65 -0.58
CA ALA A 390 19.42 -69.54 -1.38
C ALA A 390 18.58 -68.74 -2.41
N ALA A 391 18.40 -69.28 -3.63
CA ALA A 391 17.58 -68.76 -4.75
C ALA A 391 17.91 -67.30 -5.22
N GLU A 392 18.52 -67.00 -6.36
CA GLU A 392 18.51 -67.60 -7.73
C GLU A 392 17.15 -67.51 -8.46
N GLY A 393 17.12 -66.80 -9.60
CA GLY A 393 16.04 -66.90 -10.61
C GLY A 393 15.64 -65.61 -11.35
N ALA A 394 16.23 -65.38 -12.53
CA ALA A 394 15.67 -64.64 -13.69
C ALA A 394 15.31 -63.12 -13.58
N GLU A 395 15.29 -62.30 -14.64
CA GLU A 395 15.92 -62.31 -15.99
C GLU A 395 15.77 -60.89 -16.63
N GLU A 396 16.43 -60.63 -17.77
CA GLU A 396 16.49 -59.44 -18.68
C GLU A 396 15.61 -58.17 -18.39
N ALA A 397 16.10 -56.91 -18.43
CA ALA A 397 17.09 -56.18 -19.26
C ALA A 397 16.52 -55.37 -20.47
N LYS A 398 16.62 -54.02 -20.36
CA LYS A 398 16.82 -52.97 -21.41
C LYS A 398 16.78 -51.60 -20.70
N SER A 399 17.71 -50.63 -20.80
CA SER A 399 18.48 -50.02 -21.93
C SER A 399 17.58 -49.35 -22.98
N ALA A 400 17.83 -48.14 -23.48
CA ALA A 400 18.96 -47.18 -23.37
C ALA A 400 18.39 -45.72 -23.20
N GLU A 401 19.11 -44.66 -22.78
CA GLU A 401 20.08 -43.83 -23.55
C GLU A 401 19.53 -43.31 -24.91
N ALA A 402 19.81 -42.10 -25.45
CA ALA A 402 20.65 -40.93 -25.09
C ALA A 402 20.17 -39.68 -25.93
N THR A 403 20.68 -38.43 -25.96
CA THR A 403 21.81 -37.71 -25.30
C THR A 403 21.58 -36.17 -25.33
N SER A 404 22.29 -35.42 -24.46
CA SER A 404 22.91 -34.07 -24.62
C SER A 404 22.50 -33.06 -25.72
N ALA A 405 22.24 -31.80 -25.33
CA ALA A 405 23.09 -30.60 -25.63
C ALA A 405 22.49 -29.33 -24.94
N ALA A 406 23.15 -28.40 -24.23
CA ALA A 406 24.55 -27.98 -23.99
C ALA A 406 25.02 -26.69 -24.71
N ALA A 407 24.87 -25.55 -24.02
CA ALA A 407 25.62 -24.27 -24.10
C ALA A 407 25.09 -23.39 -22.93
N GLU A 408 25.86 -22.82 -21.98
CA GLU A 408 27.06 -21.95 -22.05
C GLU A 408 26.75 -20.53 -22.59
N GLY A 409 26.99 -19.44 -21.87
CA GLY A 409 27.53 -19.32 -20.50
C GLY A 409 27.64 -17.88 -19.95
N GLU A 410 28.52 -17.72 -18.96
CA GLU A 410 29.10 -16.47 -18.40
C GLU A 410 28.20 -15.46 -17.64
N THR A 411 28.29 -15.52 -16.31
CA THR A 411 28.17 -14.38 -15.40
C THR A 411 29.48 -13.58 -15.35
N PRO A 412 29.45 -12.35 -14.80
CA PRO A 412 30.42 -12.11 -13.72
C PRO A 412 29.87 -11.38 -12.48
N SER A 413 30.49 -11.73 -11.33
CA SER A 413 30.84 -10.90 -10.16
C SER A 413 30.06 -9.59 -9.95
N ALA A 414 29.24 -9.44 -8.91
CA ALA A 414 29.63 -9.33 -7.49
C ALA A 414 30.59 -8.17 -7.20
N ILE A 415 30.10 -7.19 -6.42
CA ILE A 415 30.86 -6.16 -5.69
C ILE A 415 30.18 -6.04 -4.32
N ASP A 416 30.94 -6.30 -3.26
CA ASP A 416 30.51 -6.09 -1.88
C ASP A 416 30.56 -4.61 -1.47
N ASN A 417 29.77 -4.25 -0.47
CA ASN A 417 30.21 -3.34 0.60
C ASN A 417 29.28 -3.50 1.81
N GLU A 418 29.87 -3.69 2.98
CA GLU A 418 29.20 -3.73 4.28
C GLU A 418 29.14 -2.34 4.93
N TRP A 419 28.43 -2.27 6.07
CA TRP A 419 28.34 -1.15 7.04
C TRP A 419 27.39 0.01 6.68
#